data_AF-A0AAN5Z9F8-F1
#
_entry.id   AF-A0AAN5Z9F8-F1
#
_cell.length_a   1.000
_cell.length_b   1.000
_cell.length_c   1.000
_cell.angle_alpha   90.00
_cell.angle_beta   90.00
_cell.angle_gamma   90.00
#
_symmetry.space_group_name_H-M   'P 1'
#
loop_
_entity.id
_entity.type
_entity.pdbx_description
1 polymer ?
#
loop_
_entity_poly.entity_id
_entity_poly.type
_entity_poly.pdbx_seq_one_letter_code
_entity_poly.pdbx_strand_id
1 'polypeptide(L)'
;MRLLNLVFFSGIVTAAPGTTLHARAAANDPCNIGYCTQNGGTTGGGSATQVTVKTLGELTTAANAAGPAVIFVQGSISGAAKVQVGSDKTIIGKTGSSLTGIGLTINGKKNVIIRNMKISKVEATYGDAITIQKSTNVWVDHCDLSAVRGDDKDFYDGLVDLSHAADWVTISHTYLHDHSKGSLVGHSDKNAAEDVGTLHVTYANNHFNNVRSRGPLLRFGTAHIFNGYYDTMDTGLNSRMNAQALIQSSVFANVGKKAIFSESSSEVGYVVAEDVVLNGESQNTAPKGTLSTTMTVTFIETDGGKLAVDISGEGPLVICSPAMGDFRDAYDPLATELRKAGYRVAMVDLRGHGDSSTTFNRYGDEATASDLITLIDAYGGGPAVLVGASLSGAAATIAAGTQPHKVAGLILIGAFLRPGTGKLVASLFRLSMNQPTGPIIWKSYAPKLWPGLGDKTQERVDRSIKMLTGPGRWKAFHATLSTDHAVVEPFLSKVKAPVLAVYGDADPDWSDPAEEARWVASNFKDSEVIMVKGAGHAPQLEKPAEVTPAVLRFLNRIQNEGAFNRSS
;
A
#
# COMPACT_ATOMS: atom_id res chain seq x y z
N MET A 1 -73.48 8.22 -2.06
CA MET A 1 -72.52 9.04 -2.83
C MET A 1 -71.26 9.22 -2.00
N ARG A 2 -70.23 8.40 -2.22
CA ARG A 2 -68.87 8.60 -1.68
C ARG A 2 -67.96 8.77 -2.88
N LEU A 3 -67.48 9.99 -3.11
CA LEU A 3 -66.49 10.30 -4.13
C LEU A 3 -65.10 9.98 -3.58
N LEU A 4 -64.41 9.05 -4.24
CA LEU A 4 -62.99 8.78 -4.06
C LEU A 4 -62.20 9.82 -4.86
N ASN A 5 -61.35 10.60 -4.18
CA ASN A 5 -60.37 11.46 -4.84
C ASN A 5 -59.22 10.61 -5.39
N LEU A 6 -59.10 10.57 -6.72
CA LEU A 6 -58.00 9.95 -7.44
C LEU A 6 -56.88 11.00 -7.59
N VAL A 7 -55.78 10.85 -6.86
CA VAL A 7 -54.59 11.70 -7.02
C VAL A 7 -53.67 11.03 -8.05
N PHE A 8 -53.48 11.68 -9.20
CA PHE A 8 -52.50 11.28 -10.20
C PHE A 8 -51.10 11.72 -9.74
N PHE A 9 -50.21 10.76 -9.47
CA PHE A 9 -48.77 11.02 -9.37
C PHE A 9 -48.17 11.00 -10.78
N SER A 10 -47.72 12.14 -11.29
CA SER A 10 -46.86 12.18 -12.47
C SER A 10 -45.44 11.77 -12.05
N GLY A 11 -45.07 10.52 -12.31
CA GLY A 11 -43.67 10.09 -12.18
C GLY A 11 -42.82 10.74 -13.25
N ILE A 12 -41.90 11.62 -12.85
CA ILE A 12 -40.81 12.06 -13.72
C ILE A 12 -39.89 10.85 -13.89
N VAL A 13 -39.90 10.25 -15.08
CA VAL A 13 -38.89 9.26 -15.46
C VAL A 13 -37.60 10.03 -15.73
N THR A 14 -36.70 10.07 -14.75
CA THR A 14 -35.31 10.48 -14.99
C THR A 14 -34.64 9.39 -15.82
N ALA A 15 -34.29 9.73 -17.07
CA ALA A 15 -33.46 8.86 -17.90
C ALA A 15 -32.19 8.48 -17.13
N ALA A 16 -31.84 7.19 -17.15
CA ALA A 16 -30.57 6.73 -16.63
C ALA A 16 -29.43 7.54 -17.27
N PRO A 17 -28.40 7.97 -16.51
CA PRO A 17 -27.25 8.61 -17.10
C PRO A 17 -26.68 7.68 -18.17
N GLY A 18 -26.50 8.22 -19.38
CA GLY A 18 -26.00 7.47 -20.52
C GLY A 18 -24.70 6.75 -20.15
N THR A 19 -24.53 5.52 -20.64
CA THR A 19 -23.31 4.74 -20.50
C THR A 19 -22.11 5.61 -20.90
N THR A 20 -21.34 6.05 -19.92
CA THR A 20 -20.01 6.61 -20.15
C THR A 20 -19.19 5.48 -20.76
N LEU A 21 -18.98 5.50 -22.08
CA LEU A 21 -17.98 4.64 -22.69
C LEU A 21 -16.64 5.06 -22.10
N HIS A 22 -16.13 4.29 -21.14
CA HIS A 22 -14.75 4.45 -20.69
C HIS A 22 -13.86 4.36 -21.94
N ALA A 23 -13.01 5.36 -22.13
CA ALA A 23 -12.02 5.33 -23.20
C ALA A 23 -11.23 4.01 -23.09
N ARG A 24 -10.96 3.35 -24.23
CA ARG A 24 -10.07 2.18 -24.23
C ARG A 24 -8.71 2.61 -23.66
N ALA A 25 -8.17 1.83 -22.72
CA ALA A 25 -6.87 2.10 -22.13
C ALA A 25 -5.82 2.35 -23.23
N ALA A 26 -5.15 3.50 -23.16
CA ALA A 26 -4.14 3.90 -24.13
C ALA A 26 -2.84 3.10 -23.91
N ALA A 27 -2.01 3.05 -24.95
CA ALA A 27 -0.75 2.31 -24.92
C ALA A 27 0.28 2.89 -23.92
N ASN A 28 0.10 4.14 -23.51
CA ASN A 28 0.96 4.86 -22.59
C ASN A 28 0.34 5.05 -21.19
N ASP A 29 -0.86 4.48 -20.93
CA ASP A 29 -1.50 4.62 -19.62
C ASP A 29 -0.70 3.87 -18.56
N PRO A 30 -0.28 4.55 -17.48
CA PRO A 30 0.38 3.90 -16.35
C PRO A 30 -0.63 3.12 -15.52
N CYS A 31 -0.13 2.15 -14.74
CA CYS A 31 -0.91 1.41 -13.76
C CYS A 31 -1.61 2.37 -12.81
N ASN A 32 -2.92 2.17 -12.68
CA ASN A 32 -3.82 2.98 -11.87
C ASN A 32 -4.63 2.15 -10.86
N ILE A 33 -4.34 0.86 -10.73
CA ILE A 33 -5.09 -0.07 -9.91
C ILE A 33 -4.16 -1.12 -9.28
N GLY A 34 -4.41 -1.46 -8.03
CA GLY A 34 -3.70 -2.55 -7.35
C GLY A 34 -2.23 -2.28 -7.04
N TYR A 35 -1.51 -3.34 -6.64
CA TYR A 35 -0.13 -3.26 -6.18
C TYR A 35 0.88 -2.77 -7.23
N CYS A 36 0.58 -2.80 -8.53
CA CYS A 36 1.47 -2.19 -9.53
C CYS A 36 1.53 -0.66 -9.46
N THR A 37 0.62 -0.02 -8.70
CA THR A 37 0.68 1.42 -8.40
C THR A 37 1.70 1.77 -7.32
N GLN A 38 2.09 0.78 -6.53
CA GLN A 38 3.00 0.92 -5.40
C GLN A 38 4.46 0.84 -5.86
N ASN A 39 5.41 1.07 -4.96
CA ASN A 39 6.85 0.99 -5.27
C ASN A 39 7.26 1.85 -6.49
N GLY A 40 6.72 3.06 -6.60
CA GLY A 40 6.99 3.99 -7.70
C GLY A 40 6.13 3.79 -8.95
N GLY A 41 5.22 2.80 -8.97
CA GLY A 41 4.26 2.59 -10.05
C GLY A 41 4.82 1.84 -11.27
N THR A 42 3.92 1.46 -12.18
CA THR A 42 4.25 0.81 -13.46
C THR A 42 3.81 1.69 -14.62
N THR A 43 4.75 2.15 -15.44
CA THR A 43 4.51 2.97 -16.64
C THR A 43 4.84 2.26 -17.95
N GLY A 44 5.47 1.09 -17.89
CA GLY A 44 5.97 0.36 -19.06
C GLY A 44 6.92 1.21 -19.89
N GLY A 45 6.74 1.18 -21.21
CA GLY A 45 7.48 2.02 -22.15
C GLY A 45 7.11 3.49 -22.13
N GLY A 46 6.03 3.88 -21.44
CA GLY A 46 5.58 5.28 -21.31
C GLY A 46 5.45 5.99 -22.67
N SER A 47 6.15 7.12 -22.81
CA SER A 47 6.18 7.92 -24.04
C SER A 47 7.32 7.55 -25.00
N ALA A 48 7.98 6.40 -24.80
CA ALA A 48 9.06 5.96 -25.66
C ALA A 48 8.58 5.65 -27.10
N THR A 49 9.55 5.52 -28.00
CA THR A 49 9.30 5.20 -29.41
C THR A 49 8.42 3.96 -29.55
N GLN A 50 7.41 4.10 -30.39
CA GLN A 50 6.48 3.03 -30.71
C GLN A 50 7.02 2.18 -31.85
N VAL A 51 7.02 0.86 -31.67
CA VAL A 51 7.44 -0.13 -32.68
C VAL A 51 6.27 -1.06 -32.96
N THR A 52 5.96 -1.31 -34.23
CA THR A 52 4.98 -2.35 -34.61
C THR A 52 5.72 -3.62 -35.03
N VAL A 53 5.35 -4.76 -34.46
CA VAL A 53 5.88 -6.08 -34.78
C VAL A 53 4.78 -6.97 -35.38
N LYS A 54 5.13 -7.76 -36.38
CA LYS A 54 4.23 -8.63 -37.15
C LYS A 54 4.72 -10.07 -37.22
N THR A 55 5.97 -10.32 -36.81
CA THR A 55 6.57 -11.66 -36.82
C THR A 55 7.16 -12.01 -35.46
N LEU A 56 7.37 -13.31 -35.21
CA LEU A 56 8.03 -13.77 -33.99
C LEU A 56 9.44 -13.21 -33.84
N GLY A 57 10.20 -13.11 -34.95
CA GLY A 57 11.54 -12.54 -34.94
C GLY A 57 11.53 -11.07 -34.50
N GLU A 58 10.66 -10.26 -35.09
CA GLU A 58 10.50 -8.85 -34.72
C GLU A 58 10.05 -8.67 -33.26
N LEU A 59 9.09 -9.48 -32.79
CA LEU A 59 8.65 -9.47 -31.40
C LEU A 59 9.80 -9.80 -30.45
N THR A 60 10.55 -10.86 -30.75
CA THR A 60 11.68 -11.31 -29.93
C THR A 60 12.75 -10.23 -29.82
N THR A 61 13.12 -9.61 -30.95
CA THR A 61 14.10 -8.54 -30.98
C THR A 61 13.62 -7.30 -30.20
N ALA A 62 12.39 -6.85 -30.44
CA ALA A 62 11.86 -5.64 -29.80
C ALA A 62 11.66 -5.81 -28.30
N ALA A 63 11.12 -6.97 -27.86
CA ALA A 63 10.84 -7.25 -26.46
C ALA A 63 12.12 -7.31 -25.61
N ASN A 64 13.21 -7.86 -26.16
CA ASN A 64 14.48 -8.01 -25.46
C ASN A 64 15.44 -6.81 -25.64
N ALA A 65 15.13 -5.87 -26.53
CA ALA A 65 15.99 -4.71 -26.77
C ALA A 65 16.20 -3.88 -25.50
N ALA A 66 17.38 -3.27 -25.36
CA ALA A 66 17.67 -2.36 -24.26
C ALA A 66 16.84 -1.06 -24.34
N GLY A 67 16.61 -0.43 -23.19
CA GLY A 67 15.89 0.84 -23.07
C GLY A 67 14.36 0.71 -23.17
N PRO A 68 13.62 1.80 -22.93
CA PRO A 68 12.16 1.77 -22.92
C PRO A 68 11.57 1.64 -24.34
N ALA A 69 10.47 0.91 -24.48
CA ALA A 69 9.76 0.80 -25.77
C ALA A 69 8.26 0.48 -25.60
N VAL A 70 7.44 1.00 -26.52
CA VAL A 70 6.04 0.60 -26.67
C VAL A 70 5.91 -0.25 -27.94
N ILE A 71 5.64 -1.54 -27.77
CA ILE A 71 5.66 -2.56 -28.80
C ILE A 71 4.22 -2.97 -29.12
N PHE A 72 3.77 -2.58 -30.31
CA PHE A 72 2.48 -2.98 -30.85
C PHE A 72 2.59 -4.30 -31.59
N VAL A 73 1.90 -5.34 -31.12
CA VAL A 73 1.76 -6.60 -31.85
C VAL A 73 0.62 -6.47 -32.85
N GLN A 74 0.89 -6.76 -34.12
CA GLN A 74 -0.10 -6.66 -35.20
C GLN A 74 -0.28 -8.00 -35.91
N GLY A 75 -1.52 -8.46 -35.97
CA GLY A 75 -1.90 -9.72 -36.60
C GLY A 75 -1.61 -10.94 -35.71
N SER A 76 -1.79 -12.12 -36.29
CA SER A 76 -1.59 -13.39 -35.61
C SER A 76 -0.16 -13.88 -35.82
N ILE A 77 0.58 -14.04 -34.73
CA ILE A 77 1.93 -14.59 -34.72
C ILE A 77 1.86 -15.98 -34.06
N SER A 78 2.27 -16.99 -34.80
CA SER A 78 2.37 -18.37 -34.29
C SER A 78 3.83 -18.79 -34.18
N GLY A 79 4.13 -19.65 -33.23
CA GLY A 79 5.47 -20.19 -33.04
C GLY A 79 5.53 -21.17 -31.89
N ALA A 80 6.75 -21.50 -31.50
CA ALA A 80 7.06 -22.38 -30.38
C ALA A 80 8.25 -21.74 -29.65
N ALA A 81 7.97 -20.74 -28.81
CA ALA A 81 9.01 -19.85 -28.30
C ALA A 81 8.73 -19.27 -26.92
N LYS A 82 9.82 -19.03 -26.19
CA LYS A 82 9.85 -18.31 -24.93
C LYS A 82 10.50 -16.95 -25.12
N VAL A 83 9.69 -15.92 -25.39
CA VAL A 83 10.19 -14.57 -25.66
C VAL A 83 10.58 -13.87 -24.36
N GLN A 84 11.84 -13.45 -24.26
CA GLN A 84 12.30 -12.65 -23.12
C GLN A 84 11.85 -11.19 -23.28
N VAL A 85 11.26 -10.64 -22.23
CA VAL A 85 10.83 -9.25 -22.16
C VAL A 85 11.79 -8.50 -21.23
N GLY A 86 12.38 -7.40 -21.71
CA GLY A 86 13.25 -6.52 -20.92
C GLY A 86 12.47 -5.60 -19.97
N SER A 87 13.20 -4.77 -19.21
CA SER A 87 12.57 -3.71 -18.40
C SER A 87 12.01 -2.59 -19.27
N ASP A 88 11.09 -1.81 -18.71
CA ASP A 88 10.54 -0.58 -19.31
C ASP A 88 9.83 -0.83 -20.65
N LYS A 89 9.11 -1.96 -20.74
CA LYS A 89 8.37 -2.37 -21.94
C LYS A 89 6.88 -2.22 -21.74
N THR A 90 6.22 -1.70 -22.77
CA THR A 90 4.79 -1.97 -22.98
C THR A 90 4.66 -2.88 -24.18
N ILE A 91 4.12 -4.09 -24.03
CA ILE A 91 3.71 -4.94 -25.15
C ILE A 91 2.19 -4.87 -25.23
N ILE A 92 1.67 -4.36 -26.34
CA ILE A 92 0.24 -4.12 -26.52
C ILE A 92 -0.26 -4.71 -27.84
N GLY A 93 -1.38 -5.42 -27.80
CA GLY A 93 -2.01 -5.96 -28.98
C GLY A 93 -2.81 -4.92 -29.75
N LYS A 94 -2.67 -4.88 -31.07
CA LYS A 94 -3.67 -4.20 -31.93
C LYS A 94 -4.92 -5.08 -32.05
N THR A 95 -6.05 -4.48 -32.45
CA THR A 95 -7.28 -5.25 -32.72
C THR A 95 -6.99 -6.46 -33.61
N GLY A 96 -7.38 -7.65 -33.16
CA GLY A 96 -7.16 -8.92 -33.87
C GLY A 96 -5.75 -9.52 -33.71
N SER A 97 -4.88 -8.94 -32.87
CA SER A 97 -3.56 -9.54 -32.62
C SER A 97 -3.66 -10.78 -31.75
N SER A 98 -2.82 -11.78 -32.01
CA SER A 98 -2.71 -12.97 -31.19
C SER A 98 -1.32 -13.58 -31.21
N LEU A 99 -0.92 -14.21 -30.12
CA LEU A 99 0.24 -15.09 -30.01
C LEU A 99 -0.24 -16.53 -29.80
N THR A 100 0.20 -17.46 -30.64
CA THR A 100 -0.11 -18.89 -30.51
C THR A 100 1.17 -19.69 -30.35
N GLY A 101 1.30 -20.44 -29.25
CA GLY A 101 2.51 -21.23 -28.93
C GLY A 101 3.71 -20.40 -28.48
N ILE A 102 3.51 -19.11 -28.17
CA ILE A 102 4.57 -18.19 -27.77
C ILE A 102 4.26 -17.62 -26.38
N GLY A 103 5.12 -17.90 -25.41
CA GLY A 103 5.06 -17.35 -24.05
C GLY A 103 5.91 -16.09 -23.90
N LEU A 104 5.50 -15.19 -23.00
CA LEU A 104 6.25 -14.00 -22.63
C LEU A 104 6.88 -14.18 -21.24
N THR A 105 8.20 -14.00 -21.12
CA THR A 105 8.93 -14.18 -19.87
C THR A 105 9.58 -12.90 -19.40
N ILE A 106 9.18 -12.45 -18.21
CA ILE A 106 9.72 -11.29 -17.50
C ILE A 106 10.56 -11.84 -16.33
N ASN A 107 11.88 -11.85 -16.48
CA ASN A 107 12.81 -12.46 -15.54
C ASN A 107 13.90 -11.50 -15.08
N GLY A 108 13.88 -11.13 -13.80
CA GLY A 108 14.84 -10.16 -13.25
C GLY A 108 14.65 -8.75 -13.80
N LYS A 109 13.42 -8.38 -14.18
CA LYS A 109 13.10 -7.10 -14.85
C LYS A 109 12.14 -6.27 -14.02
N LYS A 110 11.90 -5.04 -14.46
CA LYS A 110 10.95 -4.14 -13.79
C LYS A 110 10.20 -3.28 -14.77
N ASN A 111 9.07 -2.73 -14.32
CA ASN A 111 8.30 -1.73 -15.04
C ASN A 111 7.85 -2.25 -16.43
N VAL A 112 7.01 -3.29 -16.43
CA VAL A 112 6.53 -3.94 -17.66
C VAL A 112 5.00 -3.94 -17.71
N ILE A 113 4.44 -3.57 -18.86
CA ILE A 113 3.01 -3.66 -19.14
C ILE A 113 2.79 -4.67 -20.28
N ILE A 114 1.93 -5.66 -20.07
CA ILE A 114 1.40 -6.54 -21.11
C ILE A 114 -0.10 -6.25 -21.22
N ARG A 115 -0.56 -5.73 -22.37
CA ARG A 115 -1.94 -5.25 -22.52
C ARG A 115 -2.63 -5.72 -23.80
N ASN A 116 -3.92 -5.99 -23.74
CA ASN A 116 -4.76 -6.25 -24.92
C ASN A 116 -4.19 -7.38 -25.81
N MET A 117 -3.51 -8.35 -25.18
CA MET A 117 -2.88 -9.47 -25.88
C MET A 117 -3.73 -10.72 -25.76
N LYS A 118 -3.98 -11.37 -26.88
CA LYS A 118 -4.44 -12.76 -26.90
C LYS A 118 -3.24 -13.69 -26.96
N ILE A 119 -3.06 -14.57 -25.98
CA ILE A 119 -1.96 -15.53 -25.92
C ILE A 119 -2.54 -16.92 -25.67
N SER A 120 -2.22 -17.88 -26.55
CA SER A 120 -2.81 -19.21 -26.45
C SER A 120 -1.86 -20.36 -26.75
N LYS A 121 -2.15 -21.53 -26.15
CA LYS A 121 -1.52 -22.83 -26.46
C LYS A 121 0.01 -22.84 -26.32
N VAL A 122 0.53 -22.20 -25.28
CA VAL A 122 1.97 -22.21 -24.97
C VAL A 122 2.33 -23.52 -24.29
N GLU A 123 2.92 -24.45 -25.03
CA GLU A 123 3.39 -25.73 -24.48
C GLU A 123 4.37 -25.53 -23.32
N ALA A 124 4.32 -26.42 -22.32
CA ALA A 124 5.06 -26.27 -21.06
C ALA A 124 6.58 -26.05 -21.24
N THR A 125 7.18 -26.60 -22.29
CA THR A 125 8.59 -26.34 -22.67
C THR A 125 8.90 -24.86 -22.87
N TYR A 126 7.93 -24.06 -23.30
CA TYR A 126 8.08 -22.63 -23.55
C TYR A 126 7.63 -21.76 -22.36
N GLY A 127 7.26 -22.38 -21.24
CA GLY A 127 6.81 -21.72 -20.02
C GLY A 127 5.31 -21.45 -19.99
N ASP A 128 4.93 -20.38 -19.31
CA ASP A 128 3.54 -19.92 -19.20
C ASP A 128 3.16 -19.04 -20.39
N ALA A 129 1.88 -18.73 -20.53
CA ALA A 129 1.51 -17.63 -21.44
C ALA A 129 2.20 -16.32 -21.02
N ILE A 130 2.26 -16.03 -19.71
CA ILE A 130 3.05 -14.94 -19.11
C ILE A 130 3.75 -15.43 -17.84
N THR A 131 5.08 -15.55 -17.89
CA THR A 131 5.92 -15.88 -16.72
C THR A 131 6.50 -14.61 -16.10
N ILE A 132 6.30 -14.40 -14.80
CA ILE A 132 6.85 -13.28 -14.02
C ILE A 132 7.71 -13.86 -12.90
N GLN A 133 9.02 -13.63 -12.93
CA GLN A 133 9.92 -14.12 -11.89
C GLN A 133 11.01 -13.10 -11.57
N LYS A 134 11.37 -12.95 -10.29
CA LYS A 134 12.41 -12.01 -9.84
C LYS A 134 12.19 -10.57 -10.31
N SER A 135 10.93 -10.21 -10.57
CA SER A 135 10.57 -9.00 -11.31
C SER A 135 9.58 -8.15 -10.54
N THR A 136 9.70 -6.83 -10.66
CA THR A 136 8.86 -5.88 -9.91
C THR A 136 8.06 -4.95 -10.80
N ASN A 137 6.93 -4.43 -10.31
CA ASN A 137 6.13 -3.42 -11.01
C ASN A 137 5.69 -3.91 -12.40
N VAL A 138 4.93 -5.01 -12.43
CA VAL A 138 4.40 -5.61 -13.66
C VAL A 138 2.87 -5.46 -13.69
N TRP A 139 2.34 -5.05 -14.85
CA TRP A 139 0.89 -4.94 -15.07
C TRP A 139 0.46 -5.79 -16.27
N VAL A 140 -0.35 -6.81 -16.01
CA VAL A 140 -1.03 -7.61 -17.04
C VAL A 140 -2.47 -7.13 -17.11
N ASP A 141 -2.90 -6.61 -18.25
CA ASP A 141 -4.19 -5.90 -18.34
C ASP A 141 -4.94 -6.19 -19.64
N HIS A 142 -6.25 -6.46 -19.56
CA HIS A 142 -7.09 -6.70 -20.74
C HIS A 142 -6.58 -7.83 -21.65
N CYS A 143 -5.98 -8.88 -21.10
CA CYS A 143 -5.48 -10.01 -21.90
C CYS A 143 -6.54 -11.12 -22.05
N ASP A 144 -6.41 -11.93 -23.11
CA ASP A 144 -7.13 -13.19 -23.34
C ASP A 144 -6.07 -14.30 -23.29
N LEU A 145 -6.11 -15.12 -22.23
CA LEU A 145 -5.12 -16.16 -21.95
C LEU A 145 -5.79 -17.53 -21.92
N SER A 146 -5.36 -18.43 -22.81
CA SER A 146 -6.01 -19.74 -22.95
C SER A 146 -5.12 -20.86 -23.46
N ALA A 147 -5.56 -22.12 -23.35
CA ALA A 147 -4.97 -23.22 -24.11
C ALA A 147 -6.03 -24.26 -24.47
N VAL A 148 -5.91 -25.48 -23.96
CA VAL A 148 -6.94 -26.51 -24.02
C VAL A 148 -7.04 -27.17 -22.65
N ARG A 149 -8.25 -27.28 -22.11
CA ARG A 149 -8.53 -28.06 -20.90
C ARG A 149 -8.61 -29.55 -21.25
N GLY A 150 -7.45 -30.19 -21.41
CA GLY A 150 -7.32 -31.61 -21.70
C GLY A 150 -7.14 -32.50 -20.46
N ASP A 151 -7.02 -33.81 -20.70
CA ASP A 151 -6.74 -34.81 -19.66
C ASP A 151 -5.31 -34.66 -19.10
N ASP A 152 -4.34 -34.43 -19.98
CA ASP A 152 -2.97 -34.11 -19.57
C ASP A 152 -2.85 -32.64 -19.13
N LYS A 153 -2.85 -32.44 -17.81
CA LYS A 153 -2.71 -31.12 -17.18
C LYS A 153 -1.31 -30.50 -17.31
N ASP A 154 -0.32 -31.26 -17.77
CA ASP A 154 1.09 -30.85 -17.83
C ASP A 154 1.60 -30.66 -19.27
N PHE A 155 0.76 -30.92 -20.28
CA PHE A 155 1.06 -30.54 -21.67
C PHE A 155 1.25 -29.02 -21.82
N TYR A 156 0.40 -28.24 -21.14
CA TYR A 156 0.54 -26.80 -20.95
C TYR A 156 0.84 -26.50 -19.47
N ASP A 157 1.57 -25.42 -19.17
CA ASP A 157 1.87 -25.03 -17.77
C ASP A 157 0.92 -24.00 -17.16
N GLY A 158 1.34 -22.79 -16.77
CA GLY A 158 0.45 -21.73 -16.26
C GLY A 158 -0.05 -20.78 -17.34
N LEU A 159 -1.13 -20.02 -17.06
CA LEU A 159 -1.49 -18.87 -17.90
C LEU A 159 -0.70 -17.63 -17.47
N VAL A 160 -0.73 -17.28 -16.18
CA VAL A 160 0.04 -16.15 -15.65
C VAL A 160 0.57 -16.48 -14.26
N ASP A 161 1.88 -16.69 -14.16
CA ASP A 161 2.51 -17.19 -12.93
C ASP A 161 3.57 -16.22 -12.42
N LEU A 162 3.60 -16.05 -11.09
CA LEU A 162 4.50 -15.19 -10.33
C LEU A 162 5.34 -16.04 -9.36
N SER A 163 6.66 -15.90 -9.39
CA SER A 163 7.54 -16.67 -8.50
C SER A 163 8.86 -15.95 -8.22
N HIS A 164 9.66 -16.52 -7.31
CA HIS A 164 11.03 -16.07 -7.04
C HIS A 164 11.10 -14.58 -6.71
N ALA A 165 10.47 -14.16 -5.61
CA ALA A 165 10.43 -12.77 -5.17
C ALA A 165 9.92 -11.77 -6.22
N ALA A 166 9.08 -12.20 -7.16
CA ALA A 166 8.31 -11.25 -7.97
C ALA A 166 7.43 -10.39 -7.04
N ASP A 167 7.25 -9.11 -7.33
CA ASP A 167 6.57 -8.21 -6.40
C ASP A 167 5.90 -7.01 -7.08
N TRP A 168 4.92 -6.40 -6.43
CA TRP A 168 4.18 -5.24 -6.95
C TRP A 168 3.54 -5.50 -8.31
N VAL A 169 2.75 -6.57 -8.38
CA VAL A 169 2.12 -7.03 -9.63
C VAL A 169 0.63 -6.79 -9.61
N THR A 170 0.04 -6.48 -10.76
CA THR A 170 -1.41 -6.49 -10.91
C THR A 170 -1.80 -7.20 -12.20
N ILE A 171 -2.82 -8.04 -12.09
CA ILE A 171 -3.49 -8.70 -13.20
C ILE A 171 -4.92 -8.17 -13.21
N SER A 172 -5.30 -7.44 -14.25
CA SER A 172 -6.63 -6.82 -14.32
C SER A 172 -7.33 -7.00 -15.66
N HIS A 173 -8.67 -7.00 -15.64
CA HIS A 173 -9.52 -7.08 -16.84
C HIS A 173 -9.17 -8.26 -17.77
N THR A 174 -8.53 -9.30 -17.24
CA THR A 174 -7.97 -10.39 -18.02
C THR A 174 -8.93 -11.57 -18.00
N TYR A 175 -9.13 -12.17 -19.17
CA TYR A 175 -9.91 -13.38 -19.36
C TYR A 175 -8.99 -14.61 -19.40
N LEU A 176 -9.06 -15.42 -18.36
CA LEU A 176 -8.29 -16.65 -18.20
C LEU A 176 -9.20 -17.84 -18.44
N HIS A 177 -9.00 -18.61 -19.50
CA HIS A 177 -9.96 -19.63 -19.87
C HIS A 177 -9.40 -20.87 -20.57
N ASP A 178 -10.21 -21.93 -20.60
CA ASP A 178 -9.90 -23.19 -21.28
C ASP A 178 -8.52 -23.76 -20.89
N HIS A 179 -8.27 -23.87 -19.58
CA HIS A 179 -6.94 -24.21 -19.06
C HIS A 179 -6.97 -25.15 -17.83
N SER A 180 -5.89 -25.89 -17.61
CA SER A 180 -5.75 -26.73 -16.41
C SER A 180 -5.31 -25.95 -15.16
N LYS A 181 -4.42 -24.98 -15.34
CA LYS A 181 -3.78 -24.18 -14.28
C LYS A 181 -3.94 -22.69 -14.63
N GLY A 182 -4.73 -21.95 -13.86
CA GLY A 182 -4.99 -20.53 -14.07
C GLY A 182 -3.77 -19.66 -13.75
N SER A 183 -3.58 -19.34 -12.47
CA SER A 183 -2.49 -18.46 -12.02
C SER A 183 -1.85 -18.93 -10.72
N LEU A 184 -0.52 -19.06 -10.70
CA LEU A 184 0.29 -19.41 -9.54
C LEU A 184 1.02 -18.19 -8.96
N VAL A 185 1.08 -18.10 -7.64
CA VAL A 185 1.89 -17.13 -6.90
C VAL A 185 2.71 -17.89 -5.85
N GLY A 186 4.03 -17.92 -6.04
CA GLY A 186 4.96 -18.69 -5.22
C GLY A 186 5.02 -20.16 -5.64
N HIS A 187 6.13 -20.57 -6.26
CA HIS A 187 6.23 -21.85 -6.98
C HIS A 187 6.33 -23.09 -6.07
N SER A 188 6.88 -22.94 -4.85
CA SER A 188 7.24 -24.06 -3.99
C SER A 188 7.13 -23.71 -2.50
N ASP A 189 6.62 -24.64 -1.70
CA ASP A 189 6.59 -24.56 -0.22
C ASP A 189 8.00 -24.38 0.38
N LYS A 190 9.06 -24.72 -0.37
CA LYS A 190 10.45 -24.66 0.08
C LYS A 190 11.16 -23.34 -0.25
N ASN A 191 10.46 -22.37 -0.84
CA ASN A 191 11.07 -21.13 -1.30
C ASN A 191 10.88 -19.93 -0.35
N ALA A 192 10.57 -20.19 0.92
CA ALA A 192 10.27 -19.15 1.91
C ALA A 192 11.37 -18.09 2.04
N ALA A 193 12.65 -18.49 1.94
CA ALA A 193 13.78 -17.57 2.10
C ALA A 193 13.83 -16.47 1.03
N GLU A 194 13.26 -16.71 -0.15
CA GLU A 194 13.16 -15.73 -1.24
C GLU A 194 11.78 -15.06 -1.24
N ASP A 195 10.70 -15.83 -1.04
CA ASP A 195 9.34 -15.36 -1.31
C ASP A 195 8.65 -14.66 -0.11
N VAL A 196 9.07 -14.91 1.13
CA VAL A 196 8.47 -14.25 2.31
C VAL A 196 8.74 -12.75 2.30
N GLY A 197 7.68 -11.95 2.48
CA GLY A 197 7.75 -10.48 2.44
C GLY A 197 7.74 -9.87 1.02
N THR A 198 7.48 -10.70 0.00
CA THR A 198 7.32 -10.29 -1.41
C THR A 198 6.00 -10.86 -1.95
N LEU A 199 5.85 -10.97 -3.28
CA LEU A 199 4.65 -11.51 -3.93
C LEU A 199 3.38 -10.74 -3.60
N HIS A 200 3.44 -9.41 -3.55
CA HIS A 200 2.27 -8.54 -3.47
C HIS A 200 1.60 -8.48 -4.85
N VAL A 201 0.38 -9.02 -4.94
CA VAL A 201 -0.35 -9.17 -6.20
C VAL A 201 -1.80 -8.71 -6.08
N THR A 202 -2.26 -7.97 -7.07
CA THR A 202 -3.69 -7.64 -7.21
C THR A 202 -4.31 -8.40 -8.36
N TYR A 203 -5.48 -9.00 -8.15
CA TYR A 203 -6.36 -9.51 -9.19
C TYR A 203 -7.63 -8.67 -9.22
N ALA A 204 -7.82 -7.84 -10.25
CA ALA A 204 -8.95 -6.91 -10.33
C ALA A 204 -9.77 -7.10 -11.61
N ASN A 205 -11.09 -7.24 -11.50
CA ASN A 205 -11.99 -7.28 -12.67
C ASN A 205 -11.67 -8.44 -13.65
N ASN A 206 -11.10 -9.55 -13.17
CA ASN A 206 -10.72 -10.69 -14.01
C ASN A 206 -11.87 -11.67 -14.18
N HIS A 207 -11.86 -12.43 -15.29
CA HIS A 207 -12.79 -13.49 -15.56
C HIS A 207 -12.05 -14.81 -15.73
N PHE A 208 -12.32 -15.78 -14.85
CA PHE A 208 -11.85 -17.16 -14.98
C PHE A 208 -12.99 -18.03 -15.49
N ASN A 209 -12.82 -18.71 -16.63
CA ASN A 209 -13.86 -19.56 -17.20
C ASN A 209 -13.31 -20.89 -17.72
N ASN A 210 -13.96 -22.01 -17.39
CA ASN A 210 -13.51 -23.33 -17.84
C ASN A 210 -12.03 -23.59 -17.47
N VAL A 211 -11.66 -23.25 -16.24
CA VAL A 211 -10.31 -23.45 -15.69
C VAL A 211 -10.37 -24.50 -14.59
N ARG A 212 -9.55 -25.56 -14.68
CA ARG A 212 -9.57 -26.65 -13.67
C ARG A 212 -9.20 -26.14 -12.27
N SER A 213 -8.10 -25.42 -12.10
CA SER A 213 -7.63 -24.98 -10.78
C SER A 213 -6.77 -23.72 -10.82
N ARG A 214 -6.39 -23.21 -9.63
CA ARG A 214 -5.54 -22.03 -9.42
C ARG A 214 -6.24 -20.73 -9.84
N GLY A 215 -7.31 -20.40 -9.13
CA GLY A 215 -8.08 -19.18 -9.35
C GLY A 215 -7.93 -18.10 -8.27
N PRO A 216 -6.73 -17.61 -7.87
CA PRO A 216 -5.35 -18.11 -8.05
C PRO A 216 -4.93 -19.17 -7.00
N LEU A 217 -3.71 -19.69 -7.09
CA LEU A 217 -3.04 -20.41 -5.97
C LEU A 217 -1.94 -19.52 -5.39
N LEU A 218 -1.98 -19.28 -4.08
CA LEU A 218 -1.06 -18.39 -3.38
C LEU A 218 -0.18 -19.14 -2.38
N ARG A 219 1.10 -18.75 -2.30
CA ARG A 219 2.03 -19.11 -1.23
C ARG A 219 2.79 -17.87 -0.75
N PHE A 220 2.99 -17.75 0.57
CA PHE A 220 3.73 -16.70 1.28
C PHE A 220 3.21 -15.26 1.14
N GLY A 221 2.94 -14.82 -0.09
CA GLY A 221 2.64 -13.44 -0.45
C GLY A 221 1.27 -12.92 0.01
N THR A 222 1.00 -11.70 -0.42
CA THR A 222 -0.24 -10.98 -0.11
C THR A 222 -1.03 -10.74 -1.39
N ALA A 223 -2.30 -11.15 -1.41
CA ALA A 223 -3.17 -10.94 -2.55
C ALA A 223 -4.38 -10.06 -2.22
N HIS A 224 -4.62 -9.04 -3.03
CA HIS A 224 -5.92 -8.35 -3.07
C HIS A 224 -6.68 -8.76 -4.32
N ILE A 225 -7.87 -9.30 -4.14
CA ILE A 225 -8.67 -9.88 -5.21
C ILE A 225 -10.02 -9.17 -5.18
N PHE A 226 -10.45 -8.56 -6.27
CA PHE A 226 -11.77 -7.95 -6.29
C PHE A 226 -12.42 -7.90 -7.66
N ASN A 227 -13.75 -7.84 -7.66
CA ASN A 227 -14.58 -7.81 -8.86
C ASN A 227 -14.28 -8.97 -9.83
N GLY A 228 -13.86 -10.13 -9.29
CA GLY A 228 -13.59 -11.32 -10.09
C GLY A 228 -14.87 -12.07 -10.42
N TYR A 229 -14.96 -12.61 -11.64
CA TYR A 229 -16.00 -13.56 -12.03
C TYR A 229 -15.36 -14.93 -12.28
N TYR A 230 -15.75 -15.93 -11.49
CA TYR A 230 -15.22 -17.29 -11.54
C TYR A 230 -16.32 -18.26 -11.96
N ASP A 231 -16.18 -18.83 -13.15
CA ASP A 231 -17.19 -19.66 -13.79
C ASP A 231 -16.57 -20.97 -14.30
N THR A 232 -17.32 -22.07 -14.18
CA THR A 232 -16.92 -23.40 -14.66
C THR A 232 -15.51 -23.80 -14.21
N MET A 233 -15.29 -23.88 -12.90
CA MET A 233 -13.99 -24.28 -12.32
C MET A 233 -14.11 -25.45 -11.35
N ASP A 234 -13.07 -26.31 -11.28
CA ASP A 234 -13.07 -27.39 -10.28
C ASP A 234 -12.67 -26.84 -8.90
N THR A 235 -11.66 -25.97 -8.86
CA THR A 235 -11.25 -25.23 -7.64
C THR A 235 -10.88 -23.77 -7.95
N GLY A 236 -11.17 -22.87 -7.00
CA GLY A 236 -10.93 -21.44 -7.09
C GLY A 236 -9.64 -20.99 -6.39
N LEU A 237 -9.78 -20.03 -5.46
CA LEU A 237 -8.71 -19.46 -4.67
C LEU A 237 -8.17 -20.46 -3.64
N ASN A 238 -6.89 -20.80 -3.73
CA ASN A 238 -6.20 -21.65 -2.75
C ASN A 238 -5.06 -20.86 -2.06
N SER A 239 -5.25 -20.45 -0.81
CA SER A 239 -4.24 -19.72 -0.02
C SER A 239 -3.43 -20.70 0.83
N ARG A 240 -2.10 -20.67 0.73
CA ARG A 240 -1.19 -21.63 1.38
C ARG A 240 0.02 -20.95 1.99
N MET A 241 0.79 -21.65 2.81
CA MET A 241 2.10 -21.21 3.32
C MET A 241 2.08 -19.79 3.92
N ASN A 242 1.15 -19.54 4.83
CA ASN A 242 0.88 -18.26 5.48
C ASN A 242 0.51 -17.08 4.55
N ALA A 243 0.23 -17.34 3.27
CA ALA A 243 -0.27 -16.31 2.37
C ALA A 243 -1.52 -15.65 2.96
N GLN A 244 -1.65 -14.34 2.74
CA GLN A 244 -2.83 -13.57 3.16
C GLN A 244 -3.56 -13.09 1.91
N ALA A 245 -4.87 -13.35 1.83
CA ALA A 245 -5.70 -12.79 0.77
C ALA A 245 -6.88 -12.00 1.33
N LEU A 246 -7.22 -10.91 0.67
CA LEU A 246 -8.46 -10.15 0.85
C LEU A 246 -9.20 -10.26 -0.46
N ILE A 247 -10.35 -10.93 -0.45
CA ILE A 247 -11.21 -11.09 -1.62
C ILE A 247 -12.53 -10.34 -1.42
N GLN A 248 -12.84 -9.43 -2.34
CA GLN A 248 -13.96 -8.50 -2.24
C GLN A 248 -14.85 -8.52 -3.50
N SER A 249 -16.16 -8.35 -3.35
CA SER A 249 -17.10 -8.08 -4.46
C SER A 249 -16.94 -9.03 -5.66
N SER A 250 -16.71 -10.31 -5.40
CA SER A 250 -16.39 -11.32 -6.41
C SER A 250 -17.42 -12.43 -6.42
N VAL A 251 -17.61 -13.07 -7.57
CA VAL A 251 -18.66 -14.08 -7.77
C VAL A 251 -18.03 -15.41 -8.19
N PHE A 252 -18.29 -16.46 -7.42
CA PHE A 252 -18.03 -17.85 -7.78
C PHE A 252 -19.34 -18.47 -8.23
N ALA A 253 -19.59 -18.45 -9.54
CA ALA A 253 -20.87 -18.83 -10.13
C ALA A 253 -21.05 -20.35 -10.24
N ASN A 254 -20.05 -21.02 -10.82
CA ASN A 254 -20.05 -22.47 -11.05
C ASN A 254 -18.69 -23.06 -10.69
N VAL A 255 -18.28 -22.87 -9.44
CA VAL A 255 -17.06 -23.47 -8.89
C VAL A 255 -17.44 -24.62 -7.96
N GLY A 256 -16.66 -25.70 -7.98
CA GLY A 256 -16.84 -26.82 -7.05
C GLY A 256 -16.70 -26.40 -5.58
N LYS A 257 -16.83 -27.36 -4.65
CA LYS A 257 -16.78 -27.12 -3.20
C LYS A 257 -15.55 -26.35 -2.70
N LYS A 258 -14.46 -26.35 -3.45
CA LYS A 258 -13.22 -25.66 -3.12
C LYS A 258 -13.12 -24.33 -3.89
N ALA A 259 -14.08 -23.43 -3.64
CA ALA A 259 -14.10 -22.11 -4.26
C ALA A 259 -13.10 -21.16 -3.60
N ILE A 260 -13.08 -21.13 -2.26
CA ILE A 260 -12.06 -20.45 -1.46
C ILE A 260 -11.59 -21.41 -0.36
N PHE A 261 -10.32 -21.80 -0.36
CA PHE A 261 -9.82 -22.84 0.54
C PHE A 261 -8.31 -22.70 0.80
N SER A 262 -7.79 -23.56 1.68
CA SER A 262 -6.36 -23.65 2.00
C SER A 262 -5.97 -25.12 2.18
N GLU A 263 -5.36 -25.73 1.16
CA GLU A 263 -4.96 -27.15 1.21
C GLU A 263 -3.71 -27.46 0.37
N SER A 264 -3.19 -28.69 0.56
CA SER A 264 -2.12 -29.31 -0.23
C SER A 264 -0.71 -28.71 -0.03
N SER A 265 -0.50 -27.97 1.07
CA SER A 265 0.78 -27.45 1.57
C SER A 265 1.09 -27.92 2.98
N SER A 266 2.34 -27.78 3.42
CA SER A 266 2.72 -28.04 4.82
C SER A 266 2.10 -27.05 5.81
N GLU A 267 1.80 -25.83 5.36
CA GLU A 267 1.17 -24.78 6.17
C GLU A 267 -0.04 -24.20 5.44
N VAL A 268 -1.07 -23.83 6.23
CA VAL A 268 -2.26 -23.16 5.71
C VAL A 268 -1.94 -21.73 5.27
N GLY A 269 -2.76 -21.18 4.38
CA GLY A 269 -2.87 -19.74 4.17
C GLY A 269 -4.20 -19.24 4.69
N TYR A 270 -4.42 -17.94 4.57
CA TYR A 270 -5.57 -17.26 5.15
C TYR A 270 -6.26 -16.37 4.13
N VAL A 271 -7.58 -16.24 4.27
CA VAL A 271 -8.42 -15.44 3.40
C VAL A 271 -9.44 -14.65 4.21
N VAL A 272 -9.53 -13.35 3.99
CA VAL A 272 -10.65 -12.50 4.38
C VAL A 272 -11.54 -12.34 3.16
N ALA A 273 -12.79 -12.78 3.24
CA ALA A 273 -13.76 -12.67 2.16
C ALA A 273 -14.88 -11.71 2.58
N GLU A 274 -15.13 -10.70 1.76
CA GLU A 274 -16.16 -9.67 1.99
C GLU A 274 -16.97 -9.50 0.70
N ASP A 275 -18.29 -9.41 0.79
CA ASP A 275 -19.14 -9.23 -0.41
C ASP A 275 -18.86 -10.29 -1.52
N VAL A 276 -18.56 -11.53 -1.12
CA VAL A 276 -18.33 -12.63 -2.07
C VAL A 276 -19.60 -13.44 -2.25
N VAL A 277 -20.03 -13.59 -3.50
CA VAL A 277 -21.15 -14.46 -3.87
C VAL A 277 -20.64 -15.86 -4.17
N LEU A 278 -21.16 -16.86 -3.45
CA LEU A 278 -20.85 -18.28 -3.65
C LEU A 278 -22.13 -18.99 -4.11
N ASN A 279 -22.18 -19.40 -5.38
CA ASN A 279 -23.34 -20.07 -5.97
C ASN A 279 -23.11 -21.59 -6.13
N GLY A 280 -24.21 -22.33 -6.30
CA GLY A 280 -24.15 -23.77 -6.54
C GLY A 280 -23.49 -24.52 -5.39
N GLU A 281 -22.44 -25.30 -5.69
CA GLU A 281 -21.67 -26.04 -4.69
C GLU A 281 -20.49 -25.25 -4.10
N SER A 282 -20.27 -23.99 -4.51
CA SER A 282 -19.12 -23.19 -4.07
C SER A 282 -19.13 -22.96 -2.56
N GLN A 283 -17.98 -23.16 -1.91
CA GLN A 283 -17.80 -22.92 -0.47
C GLN A 283 -16.51 -22.16 -0.17
N ASN A 284 -16.54 -21.41 0.93
CA ASN A 284 -15.35 -20.86 1.56
C ASN A 284 -15.02 -21.67 2.82
N THR A 285 -13.90 -22.39 2.78
CA THR A 285 -13.35 -23.17 3.91
C THR A 285 -11.97 -22.68 4.34
N ALA A 286 -11.46 -21.59 3.75
CA ALA A 286 -10.17 -21.05 4.12
C ALA A 286 -10.21 -20.45 5.55
N PRO A 287 -9.16 -20.65 6.37
CA PRO A 287 -9.01 -19.94 7.63
C PRO A 287 -9.04 -18.42 7.43
N LYS A 288 -9.71 -17.69 8.33
CA LYS A 288 -9.80 -16.23 8.24
C LYS A 288 -8.45 -15.58 8.59
N GLY A 289 -8.00 -14.68 7.73
CA GLY A 289 -6.74 -13.92 7.90
C GLY A 289 -6.91 -12.57 8.59
N THR A 290 -5.87 -11.74 8.47
CA THR A 290 -5.82 -10.39 9.06
C THR A 290 -5.86 -9.27 8.02
N LEU A 291 -5.72 -9.60 6.73
CA LEU A 291 -5.74 -8.62 5.64
C LEU A 291 -7.14 -8.04 5.45
N SER A 292 -7.36 -6.80 5.91
CA SER A 292 -8.70 -6.18 5.98
C SER A 292 -8.79 -4.79 5.32
N THR A 293 -7.69 -4.26 4.79
CA THR A 293 -7.66 -3.04 3.97
C THR A 293 -6.51 -3.12 2.99
N THR A 294 -6.75 -2.86 1.70
CA THR A 294 -5.65 -2.44 0.82
C THR A 294 -5.32 -1.00 1.14
N MET A 295 -4.17 -0.79 1.77
CA MET A 295 -3.59 0.53 1.97
C MET A 295 -3.39 1.18 0.59
N THR A 296 -4.25 2.13 0.24
CA THR A 296 -4.05 2.93 -0.97
C THR A 296 -3.15 4.08 -0.58
N VAL A 297 -1.86 3.96 -0.85
CA VAL A 297 -0.93 5.07 -0.69
C VAL A 297 -1.28 6.12 -1.75
N THR A 298 -1.80 7.26 -1.29
CA THR A 298 -2.04 8.46 -2.08
C THR A 298 -0.85 9.40 -1.98
N PHE A 299 -0.65 10.25 -3.00
CA PHE A 299 0.42 11.25 -3.00
C PHE A 299 -0.17 12.65 -2.98
N ILE A 300 0.19 13.45 -1.98
CA ILE A 300 -0.20 14.85 -1.85
C ILE A 300 0.96 15.74 -2.27
N GLU A 301 0.73 16.60 -3.26
CA GLU A 301 1.71 17.60 -3.71
C GLU A 301 1.90 18.66 -2.61
N THR A 302 3.16 18.94 -2.27
CA THR A 302 3.53 20.02 -1.34
C THR A 302 4.71 20.82 -1.90
N ASP A 303 5.15 21.86 -1.17
CA ASP A 303 6.31 22.65 -1.59
C ASP A 303 7.61 21.82 -1.58
N GLY A 304 8.06 21.48 -2.79
CA GLY A 304 9.32 20.79 -3.07
C GLY A 304 9.21 19.27 -3.32
N GLY A 305 8.02 18.69 -3.30
CA GLY A 305 7.84 17.25 -3.57
C GLY A 305 6.45 16.72 -3.20
N LYS A 306 6.33 15.39 -3.15
CA LYS A 306 5.09 14.69 -2.80
C LYS A 306 5.21 13.97 -1.46
N LEU A 307 4.16 14.04 -0.67
CA LEU A 307 4.00 13.25 0.55
C LEU A 307 3.19 11.98 0.25
N ALA A 308 3.69 10.84 0.71
CA ALA A 308 2.95 9.59 0.67
C ALA A 308 2.03 9.49 1.90
N VAL A 309 0.76 9.20 1.65
CA VAL A 309 -0.28 9.15 2.68
C VAL A 309 -1.15 7.92 2.49
N ASP A 310 -1.20 7.06 3.50
CA ASP A 310 -2.23 6.02 3.59
C ASP A 310 -3.45 6.58 4.33
N ILE A 311 -4.59 6.66 3.65
CA ILE A 311 -5.83 7.19 4.24
C ILE A 311 -6.99 6.22 4.03
N SER A 312 -7.70 5.93 5.12
CA SER A 312 -8.92 5.13 5.09
C SER A 312 -9.82 5.42 6.29
N GLY A 313 -11.06 4.93 6.22
CA GLY A 313 -12.12 5.24 7.16
C GLY A 313 -12.98 6.42 6.70
N GLU A 314 -14.15 6.55 7.34
CA GLU A 314 -15.12 7.60 7.13
C GLU A 314 -15.37 8.27 8.49
N GLY A 315 -15.51 9.61 8.53
CA GLY A 315 -15.73 10.35 9.78
C GLY A 315 -14.69 11.44 10.05
N PRO A 316 -14.59 11.91 11.32
CA PRO A 316 -13.67 12.98 11.69
C PRO A 316 -12.22 12.62 11.38
N LEU A 317 -11.47 13.61 10.86
CA LEU A 317 -10.11 13.39 10.36
C LEU A 317 -9.09 13.34 11.50
N VAL A 318 -8.25 12.31 11.48
CA VAL A 318 -7.05 12.15 12.31
C VAL A 318 -5.84 11.99 11.40
N ILE A 319 -4.81 12.82 11.56
CA ILE A 319 -3.59 12.78 10.75
C ILE A 319 -2.42 12.36 11.64
N CYS A 320 -1.75 11.26 11.28
CA CYS A 320 -0.64 10.68 12.02
C CYS A 320 0.69 10.91 11.31
N SER A 321 1.63 11.58 11.98
CA SER A 321 2.95 11.94 11.45
C SER A 321 4.08 11.35 12.32
N PRO A 322 4.97 10.51 11.76
CA PRO A 322 5.92 9.71 12.53
C PRO A 322 7.11 10.53 13.05
N ALA A 323 7.92 9.90 13.89
CA ALA A 323 9.21 10.42 14.30
C ALA A 323 10.20 10.37 13.13
N MET A 324 11.26 11.19 13.21
CA MET A 324 12.38 11.12 12.28
C MET A 324 13.04 9.74 12.35
N GLY A 325 13.38 9.17 11.19
CA GLY A 325 13.98 7.83 11.10
C GLY A 325 12.96 6.70 11.15
N ASP A 326 11.67 7.04 11.26
CA ASP A 326 10.56 6.12 11.18
C ASP A 326 9.61 6.46 10.02
N PHE A 327 8.55 5.67 9.83
CA PHE A 327 7.61 5.84 8.72
C PHE A 327 6.16 5.54 9.12
N ARG A 328 5.22 5.83 8.23
CA ARG A 328 3.77 5.90 8.49
C ARG A 328 3.16 4.68 9.18
N ASP A 329 3.72 3.50 8.95
CA ASP A 329 3.26 2.22 9.49
C ASP A 329 3.44 2.09 11.03
N ALA A 330 4.20 3.00 11.66
CA ALA A 330 4.32 3.08 13.11
C ALA A 330 2.95 3.22 13.78
N TYR A 331 1.97 3.73 13.03
CA TYR A 331 0.62 3.97 13.48
C TYR A 331 -0.35 2.85 13.10
N ASP A 332 0.05 1.80 12.36
CA ASP A 332 -0.87 0.75 11.90
C ASP A 332 -1.76 0.18 13.03
N PRO A 333 -1.24 -0.15 14.23
CA PRO A 333 -2.08 -0.65 15.32
C PRO A 333 -3.10 0.38 15.80
N LEU A 334 -2.68 1.64 15.97
CA LEU A 334 -3.55 2.72 16.42
C LEU A 334 -4.60 3.06 15.36
N ALA A 335 -4.17 3.26 14.11
CA ALA A 335 -5.04 3.61 13.00
C ALA A 335 -6.12 2.56 12.74
N THR A 336 -5.78 1.28 12.88
CA THR A 336 -6.76 0.18 12.78
C THR A 336 -7.93 0.38 13.76
N GLU A 337 -7.63 0.67 15.03
CA GLU A 337 -8.66 0.80 16.06
C GLU A 337 -9.41 2.15 15.96
N LEU A 338 -8.72 3.21 15.56
CA LEU A 338 -9.37 4.49 15.27
C LEU A 338 -10.37 4.37 14.11
N ARG A 339 -10.01 3.67 13.03
CA ARG A 339 -10.91 3.43 11.89
C ARG A 339 -12.14 2.62 12.30
N LYS A 340 -11.96 1.59 13.14
CA LYS A 340 -13.09 0.82 13.72
C LYS A 340 -14.01 1.69 14.58
N ALA A 341 -13.45 2.69 15.25
CA ALA A 341 -14.20 3.66 16.05
C ALA A 341 -14.88 4.77 15.21
N GLY A 342 -14.80 4.72 13.88
CA GLY A 342 -15.47 5.66 12.98
C GLY A 342 -14.68 6.95 12.70
N TYR A 343 -13.35 6.91 12.82
CA TYR A 343 -12.48 8.00 12.39
C TYR A 343 -11.92 7.75 11.00
N ARG A 344 -11.73 8.83 10.23
CA ARG A 344 -10.95 8.83 9.00
C ARG A 344 -9.50 9.09 9.35
N VAL A 345 -8.60 8.13 9.10
CA VAL A 345 -7.20 8.20 9.57
C VAL A 345 -6.24 8.26 8.40
N ALA A 346 -5.47 9.33 8.34
CA ALA A 346 -4.40 9.58 7.37
C ALA A 346 -3.03 9.40 8.02
N MET A 347 -2.27 8.37 7.64
CA MET A 347 -0.89 8.16 8.10
C MET A 347 0.07 8.63 7.01
N VAL A 348 0.92 9.60 7.33
CA VAL A 348 1.83 10.24 6.36
C VAL A 348 3.28 9.86 6.60
N ASP A 349 4.07 9.73 5.54
CA ASP A 349 5.52 9.73 5.66
C ASP A 349 6.10 11.14 5.64
N LEU A 350 7.05 11.40 6.54
CA LEU A 350 7.84 12.62 6.53
C LEU A 350 8.55 12.86 5.20
N ARG A 351 8.90 14.12 4.94
CA ARG A 351 9.81 14.53 3.85
C ARG A 351 11.05 13.62 3.84
N GLY A 352 11.34 13.00 2.69
CA GLY A 352 12.48 12.09 2.53
C GLY A 352 12.34 10.68 3.10
N HIS A 353 11.26 10.39 3.83
CA HIS A 353 11.01 9.09 4.47
C HIS A 353 10.01 8.26 3.66
N GLY A 354 9.96 6.94 3.95
CA GLY A 354 9.00 6.00 3.38
C GLY A 354 8.86 6.09 1.87
N ASP A 355 7.68 6.46 1.37
CA ASP A 355 7.39 6.68 -0.06
C ASP A 355 7.36 8.18 -0.45
N SER A 356 7.47 9.09 0.51
CA SER A 356 7.59 10.53 0.26
C SER A 356 8.85 10.87 -0.54
N SER A 357 8.78 11.95 -1.31
CA SER A 357 9.86 12.42 -2.19
C SER A 357 11.13 12.77 -1.41
N THR A 358 12.29 12.69 -2.07
CA THR A 358 13.61 13.06 -1.50
C THR A 358 14.13 14.42 -2.01
N THR A 359 13.31 15.14 -2.78
CA THR A 359 13.67 16.36 -3.50
C THR A 359 13.42 17.66 -2.73
N PHE A 360 12.91 17.56 -1.50
CA PHE A 360 12.59 18.73 -0.69
C PHE A 360 13.84 19.56 -0.38
N ASN A 361 13.66 20.88 -0.36
CA ASN A 361 14.70 21.87 -0.04
C ASN A 361 14.65 22.36 1.42
N ARG A 362 13.57 22.05 2.13
CA ARG A 362 13.34 22.40 3.55
C ARG A 362 12.92 21.17 4.33
N TYR A 363 13.43 21.07 5.56
CA TYR A 363 13.21 19.99 6.53
C TYR A 363 13.08 20.58 7.94
N GLY A 364 12.53 19.81 8.87
CA GLY A 364 12.34 20.22 10.26
C GLY A 364 10.92 20.70 10.57
N ASP A 365 10.72 21.19 11.79
CA ASP A 365 9.40 21.43 12.40
C ASP A 365 8.47 22.29 11.53
N GLU A 366 8.94 23.43 11.01
CA GLU A 366 8.12 24.34 10.22
C GLU A 366 7.72 23.74 8.86
N ALA A 367 8.63 23.01 8.22
CA ALA A 367 8.36 22.36 6.93
C ALA A 367 7.31 21.26 7.11
N THR A 368 7.46 20.44 8.15
CA THR A 368 6.48 19.42 8.52
C THR A 368 5.15 20.05 8.99
N ALA A 369 5.15 21.20 9.66
CA ALA A 369 3.93 21.89 10.06
C ALA A 369 3.14 22.37 8.84
N SER A 370 3.83 22.91 7.83
CA SER A 370 3.22 23.27 6.55
C SER A 370 2.62 22.07 5.83
N ASP A 371 3.27 20.91 5.91
CA ASP A 371 2.75 19.66 5.36
C ASP A 371 1.45 19.24 6.06
N LEU A 372 1.43 19.25 7.40
CA LEU A 372 0.22 18.90 8.17
C LEU A 372 -0.96 19.80 7.83
N ILE A 373 -0.76 21.12 7.67
CA ILE A 373 -1.81 22.05 7.24
C ILE A 373 -2.29 21.70 5.82
N THR A 374 -1.36 21.38 4.91
CA THR A 374 -1.69 20.99 3.52
C THR A 374 -2.53 19.72 3.50
N LEU A 375 -2.23 18.74 4.35
CA LEU A 375 -3.02 17.51 4.47
C LEU A 375 -4.42 17.78 5.04
N ILE A 376 -4.56 18.67 6.03
CA ILE A 376 -5.88 19.09 6.51
C ILE A 376 -6.70 19.66 5.35
N ASP A 377 -6.11 20.55 4.56
CA ASP A 377 -6.78 21.19 3.41
C ASP A 377 -7.15 20.18 2.33
N ALA A 378 -6.24 19.26 1.99
CA ALA A 378 -6.47 18.22 1.00
C ALA A 378 -7.61 17.25 1.38
N TYR A 379 -7.88 17.09 2.68
CA TYR A 379 -8.84 16.10 3.17
C TYR A 379 -10.11 16.70 3.79
N GLY A 380 -10.36 18.00 3.60
CA GLY A 380 -11.67 18.61 3.93
C GLY A 380 -11.60 19.93 4.69
N GLY A 381 -10.41 20.49 4.92
CA GLY A 381 -10.24 21.82 5.53
C GLY A 381 -10.28 21.84 7.07
N GLY A 382 -10.54 20.69 7.70
CA GLY A 382 -10.62 20.54 9.15
C GLY A 382 -11.99 20.90 9.74
N PRO A 383 -12.13 20.94 11.08
CA PRO A 383 -11.09 20.67 12.07
C PRO A 383 -10.63 19.20 12.09
N ALA A 384 -9.32 18.95 12.24
CA ALA A 384 -8.73 17.61 12.32
C ALA A 384 -7.95 17.41 13.63
N VAL A 385 -7.75 16.17 14.06
CA VAL A 385 -6.79 15.85 15.13
C VAL A 385 -5.43 15.57 14.51
N LEU A 386 -4.37 16.16 15.07
CA LEU A 386 -3.00 15.89 14.65
C LEU A 386 -2.32 15.01 15.70
N VAL A 387 -1.82 13.85 15.25
CA VAL A 387 -1.01 12.92 16.04
C VAL A 387 0.44 13.05 15.57
N GLY A 388 1.30 13.68 16.38
CA GLY A 388 2.68 13.96 16.03
C GLY A 388 3.65 13.28 16.97
N ALA A 389 4.58 12.50 16.43
CA ALA A 389 5.65 11.86 17.20
C ALA A 389 6.99 12.60 17.09
N SER A 390 7.68 12.81 18.21
CA SER A 390 9.02 13.41 18.25
C SER A 390 9.05 14.80 17.58
N LEU A 391 9.89 14.98 16.56
CA LEU A 391 9.92 16.14 15.67
C LEU A 391 8.53 16.51 15.12
N SER A 392 7.71 15.53 14.74
CA SER A 392 6.35 15.79 14.24
C SER A 392 5.42 16.32 15.33
N GLY A 393 5.73 16.13 16.61
CA GLY A 393 4.97 16.72 17.72
C GLY A 393 5.16 18.24 17.80
N ALA A 394 6.39 18.71 17.57
CA ALA A 394 6.67 20.14 17.41
C ALA A 394 5.93 20.71 16.20
N ALA A 395 6.01 20.02 15.07
CA ALA A 395 5.31 20.39 13.84
C ALA A 395 3.79 20.47 14.02
N ALA A 396 3.17 19.50 14.68
CA ALA A 396 1.74 19.50 14.99
C ALA A 396 1.35 20.68 15.90
N THR A 397 2.21 21.01 16.87
CA THR A 397 2.04 22.17 17.76
C THR A 397 2.12 23.50 16.99
N ILE A 398 3.09 23.64 16.07
CA ILE A 398 3.21 24.81 15.18
C ILE A 398 1.96 24.92 14.30
N ALA A 399 1.51 23.82 13.69
CA ALA A 399 0.31 23.80 12.84
C ALA A 399 -0.93 24.27 13.62
N ALA A 400 -1.14 23.75 14.84
CA ALA A 400 -2.24 24.15 15.70
C ALA A 400 -2.14 25.59 16.22
N GLY A 401 -0.94 26.09 16.50
CA GLY A 401 -0.74 27.48 16.89
C GLY A 401 -0.89 28.47 15.72
N THR A 402 -0.63 28.01 14.49
CA THR A 402 -0.73 28.81 13.25
C THR A 402 -2.17 28.86 12.74
N GLN A 403 -2.85 27.72 12.73
CA GLN A 403 -4.22 27.57 12.21
C GLN A 403 -5.14 26.92 13.28
N PRO A 404 -5.40 27.60 14.41
CA PRO A 404 -6.10 26.99 15.55
C PRO A 404 -7.53 26.54 15.25
N HIS A 405 -8.18 27.10 14.23
CA HIS A 405 -9.52 26.69 13.79
C HIS A 405 -9.52 25.39 12.98
N LYS A 406 -8.37 24.99 12.41
CA LYS A 406 -8.22 23.75 11.62
C LYS A 406 -7.89 22.53 12.49
N VAL A 407 -7.62 22.71 13.78
CA VAL A 407 -7.16 21.63 14.66
C VAL A 407 -8.13 21.43 15.82
N ALA A 408 -8.76 20.24 15.86
CA ALA A 408 -9.69 19.82 16.90
C ALA A 408 -8.99 19.34 18.17
N GLY A 409 -7.80 18.75 18.04
CA GLY A 409 -7.05 18.16 19.14
C GLY A 409 -5.60 17.85 18.73
N LEU A 410 -4.71 17.76 19.71
CA LEU A 410 -3.34 17.29 19.52
C LEU A 410 -3.10 16.01 20.33
N ILE A 411 -2.41 15.05 19.71
CA ILE A 411 -1.84 13.89 20.41
C ILE A 411 -0.34 13.91 20.17
N LEU A 412 0.41 14.20 21.22
CA LEU A 412 1.84 14.46 21.19
C LEU A 412 2.57 13.25 21.76
N ILE A 413 3.23 12.49 20.90
CA ILE A 413 3.91 11.24 21.28
C ILE A 413 5.41 11.51 21.38
N GLY A 414 5.99 11.43 22.58
CA GLY A 414 7.43 11.68 22.75
C GLY A 414 7.89 13.00 22.11
N ALA A 415 7.07 14.06 22.18
CA ALA A 415 7.28 15.27 21.39
C ALA A 415 8.44 16.13 21.91
N PHE A 416 9.18 16.77 20.98
CA PHE A 416 10.22 17.75 21.28
C PHE A 416 9.67 19.17 21.18
N LEU A 417 9.17 19.76 22.28
CA LEU A 417 8.64 21.14 22.27
C LEU A 417 9.66 22.21 22.73
N ARG A 418 10.92 21.83 22.84
CA ARG A 418 12.05 22.71 23.17
C ARG A 418 13.34 22.11 22.59
N PRO A 419 14.41 22.91 22.42
CA PRO A 419 15.73 22.37 22.11
C PRO A 419 16.11 21.26 23.11
N GLY A 420 16.54 20.12 22.57
CA GLY A 420 16.96 18.96 23.36
C GLY A 420 18.38 19.14 23.92
N THR A 421 19.23 18.12 23.74
CA THR A 421 20.62 18.13 24.20
C THR A 421 21.41 19.35 23.69
N GLY A 422 22.45 19.75 24.43
CA GLY A 422 23.23 20.96 24.11
C GLY A 422 23.80 20.95 22.69
N LYS A 423 23.91 22.14 22.06
CA LYS A 423 24.32 22.32 20.64
C LYS A 423 25.56 21.52 20.21
N LEU A 424 26.54 21.36 21.10
CA LEU A 424 27.75 20.58 20.84
C LEU A 424 27.45 19.08 20.64
N VAL A 425 26.61 18.49 21.49
CA VAL A 425 26.23 17.07 21.41
C VAL A 425 25.41 16.82 20.13
N ALA A 426 24.44 17.69 19.85
CA ALA A 426 23.66 17.63 18.62
C ALA A 426 24.55 17.74 17.35
N SER A 427 25.55 18.63 17.36
CA SER A 427 26.50 18.76 16.24
C SER A 427 27.35 17.51 16.05
N LEU A 428 27.86 16.92 17.14
CA LEU A 428 28.66 15.70 17.09
C LEU A 428 27.82 14.50 16.61
N PHE A 429 26.59 14.39 17.09
CA PHE A 429 25.65 13.35 16.65
C PHE A 429 25.38 13.47 15.14
N ARG A 430 25.06 14.68 14.66
CA ARG A 430 24.86 14.94 13.22
C ARG A 430 26.09 14.58 12.39
N LEU A 431 27.29 14.93 12.86
CA LEU A 431 28.55 14.61 12.16
C LEU A 431 28.76 13.08 12.07
N SER A 432 28.45 12.35 13.15
CA SER A 432 28.55 10.89 13.18
C SER A 432 27.62 10.21 12.17
N MET A 433 26.49 10.84 11.85
CA MET A 433 25.49 10.34 10.90
C MET A 433 25.81 10.60 9.42
N ASN A 434 26.98 11.16 9.10
CA ASN A 434 27.44 11.30 7.72
C ASN A 434 27.66 9.94 7.04
N GLN A 435 27.47 9.85 5.73
CA GLN A 435 27.83 8.65 4.96
C GLN A 435 29.36 8.49 4.86
N PRO A 436 29.89 7.24 4.84
CA PRO A 436 29.16 5.97 4.81
C PRO A 436 28.80 5.39 6.20
N THR A 437 29.26 5.99 7.31
CA THR A 437 29.14 5.42 8.66
C THR A 437 27.75 5.59 9.28
N GLY A 438 27.00 6.60 8.87
CA GLY A 438 25.69 6.94 9.45
C GLY A 438 24.70 5.77 9.51
N PRO A 439 24.43 5.03 8.42
CA PRO A 439 23.52 3.88 8.46
C PRO A 439 23.94 2.80 9.45
N ILE A 440 25.25 2.59 9.62
CA ILE A 440 25.78 1.61 10.59
C ILE A 440 25.50 2.08 12.02
N ILE A 441 25.77 3.36 12.30
CA ILE A 441 25.53 3.95 13.62
C ILE A 441 24.03 3.95 13.94
N TRP A 442 23.18 4.30 12.98
CA TRP A 442 21.73 4.22 13.14
C TRP A 442 21.26 2.80 13.42
N LYS A 443 21.79 1.79 12.70
CA LYS A 443 21.46 0.38 12.95
C LYS A 443 21.80 -0.06 14.38
N SER A 444 22.87 0.48 14.97
CA SER A 444 23.23 0.22 16.37
C SER A 444 22.45 1.05 17.38
N TYR A 445 21.98 2.25 17.00
CA TYR A 445 21.24 3.16 17.86
C TYR A 445 19.74 2.83 17.94
N ALA A 446 19.10 2.63 16.80
CA ALA A 446 17.65 2.45 16.65
C ALA A 446 17.02 1.36 17.54
N PRO A 447 17.65 0.21 17.83
CA PRO A 447 17.07 -0.77 18.76
C PRO A 447 16.74 -0.20 20.15
N LYS A 448 17.48 0.82 20.60
CA LYS A 448 17.27 1.46 21.90
C LYS A 448 15.99 2.29 21.94
N LEU A 449 15.51 2.76 20.79
CA LEU A 449 14.30 3.56 20.68
C LEU A 449 13.03 2.73 20.89
N TRP A 450 13.06 1.42 20.66
CA TRP A 450 11.86 0.56 20.70
C TRP A 450 12.03 -0.66 21.62
N PRO A 451 12.36 -0.48 22.91
CA PRO A 451 12.57 -1.58 23.85
C PRO A 451 11.30 -2.42 24.08
N GLY A 452 10.12 -1.83 23.92
CA GLY A 452 8.82 -2.46 24.14
C GLY A 452 8.38 -3.42 23.03
N LEU A 453 9.07 -3.43 21.87
CA LEU A 453 8.79 -4.35 20.76
C LEU A 453 9.29 -5.79 20.99
N GLY A 454 10.21 -6.01 21.94
CA GLY A 454 10.78 -7.33 22.23
C GLY A 454 11.41 -7.98 20.99
N ASP A 455 11.00 -9.19 20.66
CA ASP A 455 11.57 -9.96 19.53
C ASP A 455 11.38 -9.29 18.16
N LYS A 456 10.46 -8.31 18.05
CA LYS A 456 10.21 -7.54 16.82
C LYS A 456 11.12 -6.33 16.63
N THR A 457 11.94 -5.98 17.63
CA THR A 457 12.82 -4.79 17.55
C THR A 457 13.77 -4.87 16.36
N GLN A 458 14.38 -6.03 16.11
CA GLN A 458 15.33 -6.19 15.01
C GLN A 458 14.65 -6.06 13.63
N GLU A 459 13.44 -6.59 13.48
CA GLU A 459 12.63 -6.43 12.27
C GLU A 459 12.35 -4.94 12.00
N ARG A 460 11.96 -4.18 13.03
CA ARG A 460 11.71 -2.73 12.90
C ARG A 460 12.97 -1.98 12.46
N VAL A 461 14.11 -2.32 13.05
CA VAL A 461 15.42 -1.72 12.71
C VAL A 461 15.80 -2.00 11.26
N ASP A 462 15.63 -3.24 10.79
CA ASP A 462 15.96 -3.58 9.40
C ASP A 462 15.02 -2.88 8.40
N ARG A 463 13.73 -2.70 8.76
CA ARG A 463 12.78 -1.92 7.96
C ARG A 463 13.15 -0.43 7.92
N SER A 464 13.50 0.16 9.06
CA SER A 464 13.99 1.56 9.14
C SER A 464 15.25 1.74 8.29
N ILE A 465 16.23 0.84 8.38
CA ILE A 465 17.45 0.90 7.56
C ILE A 465 17.14 0.77 6.07
N LYS A 466 16.31 -0.21 5.68
CA LYS A 466 15.90 -0.38 4.28
C LYS A 466 15.23 0.88 3.73
N MET A 467 14.36 1.50 4.53
CA MET A 467 13.70 2.75 4.19
C MET A 467 14.72 3.89 4.05
N LEU A 468 15.59 4.10 5.02
CA LEU A 468 16.53 5.24 5.03
C LEU A 468 17.68 5.13 4.03
N THR A 469 17.99 3.93 3.54
CA THR A 469 19.12 3.70 2.62
C THR A 469 18.72 3.66 1.14
N GLY A 470 17.45 3.89 0.82
CA GLY A 470 17.01 4.09 -0.56
C GLY A 470 17.63 5.34 -1.23
N PRO A 471 17.56 5.47 -2.57
CA PRO A 471 18.16 6.57 -3.32
C PRO A 471 17.78 7.96 -2.77
N GLY A 472 18.78 8.72 -2.31
CA GLY A 472 18.60 10.07 -1.76
C GLY A 472 18.00 10.16 -0.35
N ARG A 473 17.52 9.05 0.23
CA ARG A 473 16.80 9.03 1.51
C ARG A 473 17.71 9.34 2.69
N TRP A 474 18.92 8.81 2.71
CA TRP A 474 19.87 9.11 3.78
C TRP A 474 20.23 10.59 3.85
N LYS A 475 20.38 11.25 2.69
CA LYS A 475 20.64 12.68 2.62
C LYS A 475 19.47 13.48 3.20
N ALA A 476 18.24 13.07 2.92
CA ALA A 476 17.05 13.72 3.43
C ALA A 476 16.88 13.50 4.94
N PHE A 477 17.11 12.28 5.43
CA PHE A 477 17.17 11.98 6.87
C PHE A 477 18.29 12.75 7.58
N HIS A 478 19.46 12.90 6.95
CA HIS A 478 20.53 13.71 7.53
C HIS A 478 20.14 15.18 7.66
N ALA A 479 19.35 15.70 6.72
CA ALA A 479 18.84 17.06 6.79
C ALA A 479 17.89 17.28 7.98
N THR A 480 17.07 16.28 8.34
CA THR A 480 16.19 16.35 9.52
C THR A 480 16.95 16.37 10.85
N LEU A 481 18.19 15.87 10.90
CA LEU A 481 19.08 15.99 12.08
C LEU A 481 19.50 17.44 12.40
N SER A 482 19.18 18.39 11.52
CA SER A 482 19.53 19.81 11.67
C SER A 482 18.38 20.66 12.22
N THR A 483 17.29 20.02 12.64
CA THR A 483 16.07 20.69 13.07
C THR A 483 16.30 21.51 14.33
N ASP A 484 15.81 22.74 14.34
CA ASP A 484 15.83 23.63 15.50
C ASP A 484 14.44 23.64 16.16
N HIS A 485 14.32 22.96 17.30
CA HIS A 485 13.06 22.92 18.06
C HIS A 485 12.75 24.22 18.81
N ALA A 486 13.63 25.24 18.81
CA ALA A 486 13.31 26.53 19.42
C ALA A 486 12.15 27.24 18.68
N VAL A 487 11.93 26.91 17.41
CA VAL A 487 10.92 27.56 16.55
C VAL A 487 9.48 27.28 16.99
N VAL A 488 9.22 26.25 17.81
CA VAL A 488 7.88 25.93 18.31
C VAL A 488 7.43 26.84 19.47
N GLU A 489 8.37 27.45 20.20
CA GLU A 489 8.09 28.22 21.43
C GLU A 489 7.01 29.31 21.23
N PRO A 490 7.03 30.12 20.16
CA PRO A 490 6.02 31.17 19.94
C PRO A 490 4.60 30.64 19.67
N PHE A 491 4.45 29.34 19.43
CA PHE A 491 3.17 28.71 19.07
C PHE A 491 2.51 28.02 20.26
N LEU A 492 3.25 27.66 21.31
CA LEU A 492 2.74 26.95 22.49
C LEU A 492 1.52 27.67 23.10
N SER A 493 1.66 28.98 23.35
CA SER A 493 0.59 29.81 23.92
C SER A 493 -0.61 30.05 22.97
N LYS A 494 -0.44 29.77 21.67
CA LYS A 494 -1.46 29.96 20.64
C LYS A 494 -2.37 28.75 20.46
N VAL A 495 -1.91 27.56 20.84
CA VAL A 495 -2.72 26.33 20.76
C VAL A 495 -3.99 26.49 21.62
N LYS A 496 -5.14 26.24 20.99
CA LYS A 496 -6.48 26.27 21.64
C LYS A 496 -7.13 24.90 21.75
N ALA A 497 -6.59 23.92 21.02
CA ALA A 497 -7.09 22.55 21.02
C ALA A 497 -6.67 21.82 22.31
N PRO A 498 -7.49 20.90 22.82
CA PRO A 498 -7.07 19.97 23.88
C PRO A 498 -5.86 19.14 23.43
N VAL A 499 -5.01 18.75 24.39
CA VAL A 499 -3.77 18.02 24.13
C VAL A 499 -3.69 16.73 24.94
N LEU A 500 -3.33 15.62 24.30
CA LEU A 500 -2.93 14.39 24.98
C LEU A 500 -1.43 14.16 24.77
N ALA A 501 -0.64 14.20 25.83
CA ALA A 501 0.77 13.83 25.81
C ALA A 501 0.94 12.34 26.13
N VAL A 502 1.62 11.60 25.25
CA VAL A 502 1.84 10.14 25.35
C VAL A 502 3.35 9.86 25.37
N TYR A 503 3.86 9.30 26.46
CA TYR A 503 5.29 9.07 26.63
C TYR A 503 5.57 7.66 27.14
N GLY A 504 6.60 7.02 26.59
CA GLY A 504 7.14 5.78 27.14
C GLY A 504 8.00 6.07 28.37
N ASP A 505 7.88 5.25 29.42
CA ASP A 505 8.73 5.43 30.62
C ASP A 505 10.18 4.91 30.44
N ALA A 506 10.44 4.18 29.35
CA ALA A 506 11.74 3.62 28.99
C ALA A 506 12.36 4.32 27.77
N ASP A 507 11.88 5.52 27.46
CA ASP A 507 12.28 6.27 26.28
C ASP A 507 13.68 6.88 26.44
N PRO A 508 14.68 6.48 25.61
CA PRO A 508 16.08 6.81 25.85
C PRO A 508 16.43 8.27 25.53
N ASP A 509 15.54 9.00 24.87
CA ASP A 509 15.76 10.41 24.53
C ASP A 509 15.69 11.33 25.77
N TRP A 510 15.11 10.84 26.88
CA TRP A 510 14.97 11.58 28.14
C TRP A 510 15.57 10.83 29.32
N SER A 511 16.25 11.57 30.20
CA SER A 511 16.68 11.02 31.50
C SER A 511 15.52 10.81 32.47
N ASP A 512 14.48 11.65 32.36
CA ASP A 512 13.21 11.51 33.07
C ASP A 512 12.06 11.77 32.07
N PRO A 513 11.57 10.72 31.38
CA PRO A 513 10.44 10.85 30.46
C PRO A 513 9.17 11.40 31.11
N ALA A 514 8.95 11.12 32.40
CA ALA A 514 7.76 11.58 33.11
C ALA A 514 7.83 13.09 33.43
N GLU A 515 9.02 13.62 33.72
CA GLU A 515 9.23 15.06 33.83
C GLU A 515 8.98 15.76 32.50
N GLU A 516 9.50 15.23 31.39
CA GLU A 516 9.24 15.82 30.08
C GLU A 516 7.74 15.84 29.75
N ALA A 517 7.05 14.73 29.96
CA ALA A 517 5.61 14.63 29.68
C ALA A 517 4.80 15.67 30.48
N ARG A 518 5.13 15.87 31.77
CA ARG A 518 4.53 16.91 32.61
C ARG A 518 4.85 18.32 32.11
N TRP A 519 6.09 18.56 31.72
CA TRP A 519 6.50 19.86 31.18
C TRP A 519 5.76 20.16 29.88
N VAL A 520 5.66 19.21 28.95
CA VAL A 520 4.88 19.36 27.71
C VAL A 520 3.44 19.71 28.01
N ALA A 521 2.76 18.96 28.89
CA ALA A 521 1.39 19.24 29.27
C ALA A 521 1.21 20.64 29.89
N SER A 522 2.18 21.10 30.70
CA SER A 522 2.12 22.40 31.38
C SER A 522 2.05 23.61 30.45
N ASN A 523 2.39 23.44 29.16
CA ASN A 523 2.30 24.49 28.16
C ASN A 523 0.87 24.72 27.63
N PHE A 524 -0.08 23.84 27.96
CA PHE A 524 -1.42 23.85 27.40
C PHE A 524 -2.49 23.98 28.49
N LYS A 525 -3.63 24.59 28.14
CA LYS A 525 -4.72 24.84 29.11
C LYS A 525 -5.58 23.61 29.38
N ASP A 526 -5.82 22.81 28.36
CA ASP A 526 -6.54 21.54 28.43
C ASP A 526 -5.57 20.46 27.96
N SER A 527 -5.02 19.71 28.92
CA SER A 527 -4.01 18.70 28.64
C SER A 527 -4.16 17.48 29.54
N GLU A 528 -3.94 16.31 28.97
CA GLU A 528 -3.84 15.03 29.67
C GLU A 528 -2.46 14.41 29.40
N VAL A 529 -1.96 13.61 30.35
CA VAL A 529 -0.71 12.85 30.20
C VAL A 529 -0.98 11.38 30.42
N ILE A 530 -0.42 10.54 29.54
CA ILE A 530 -0.30 9.10 29.76
C ILE A 530 1.17 8.69 29.67
N MET A 531 1.63 8.02 30.74
CA MET A 531 2.89 7.29 30.75
C MET A 531 2.62 5.82 30.40
N VAL A 532 3.39 5.28 29.47
CA VAL A 532 3.23 3.93 28.94
C VAL A 532 4.39 3.07 29.43
N LYS A 533 4.08 2.04 30.22
CA LYS A 533 5.10 1.29 30.94
C LYS A 533 5.86 0.34 30.02
N GLY A 534 7.19 0.39 30.09
CA GLY A 534 8.09 -0.43 29.29
C GLY A 534 8.06 -0.14 27.79
N ALA A 535 7.53 1.03 27.39
CA ALA A 535 7.63 1.54 26.02
C ALA A 535 8.75 2.59 25.94
N GLY A 536 9.39 2.68 24.78
CA GLY A 536 10.31 3.77 24.45
C GLY A 536 9.66 4.82 23.56
N HIS A 537 10.32 5.12 22.45
CA HIS A 537 10.08 6.25 21.55
C HIS A 537 8.88 6.11 20.62
N ALA A 538 8.28 4.92 20.52
CA ALA A 538 7.06 4.73 19.76
C ALA A 538 6.01 3.94 20.58
N PRO A 539 5.48 4.50 21.69
CA PRO A 539 4.49 3.81 22.53
C PRO A 539 3.26 3.30 21.76
N GLN A 540 2.82 4.03 20.73
CA GLN A 540 1.71 3.64 19.86
C GLN A 540 1.96 2.37 19.06
N LEU A 541 3.23 2.06 18.77
CA LEU A 541 3.65 0.85 18.08
C LEU A 541 4.02 -0.26 19.07
N GLU A 542 4.70 0.11 20.17
CA GLU A 542 5.25 -0.81 21.17
C GLU A 542 4.18 -1.41 22.08
N LYS A 543 3.24 -0.57 22.55
CA LYS A 543 2.19 -0.95 23.50
C LYS A 543 0.83 -0.41 23.06
N PRO A 544 0.34 -0.77 21.87
CA PRO A 544 -0.93 -0.25 21.34
C PRO A 544 -2.13 -0.57 22.25
N ALA A 545 -2.08 -1.67 23.01
CA ALA A 545 -3.12 -2.05 23.95
C ALA A 545 -3.28 -1.06 25.13
N GLU A 546 -2.22 -0.31 25.46
CA GLU A 546 -2.25 0.73 26.50
C GLU A 546 -2.56 2.10 25.91
N VAL A 547 -1.97 2.42 24.76
CA VAL A 547 -2.12 3.73 24.10
C VAL A 547 -3.51 3.91 23.49
N THR A 548 -4.01 2.91 22.74
CA THR A 548 -5.24 3.04 21.97
C THR A 548 -6.46 3.38 22.82
N PRO A 549 -6.71 2.72 23.97
CA PRO A 549 -7.85 3.07 24.81
C PRO A 549 -7.77 4.51 25.34
N ALA A 550 -6.57 5.02 25.63
CA ALA A 550 -6.39 6.40 26.09
C ALA A 550 -6.67 7.41 24.97
N VAL A 551 -6.15 7.15 23.77
CA VAL A 551 -6.45 7.96 22.59
C VAL A 551 -7.94 7.98 22.29
N LEU A 552 -8.62 6.83 22.27
CA LEU A 552 -10.06 6.78 22.02
C LEU A 552 -10.88 7.52 23.09
N ARG A 553 -10.50 7.43 24.37
CA ARG A 553 -11.16 8.21 25.43
C ARG A 553 -11.01 9.71 25.19
N PHE A 554 -9.81 10.17 24.86
CA PHE A 554 -9.54 11.56 24.55
C PHE A 554 -10.34 12.05 23.33
N LEU A 555 -10.31 11.28 22.23
CA LEU A 555 -11.06 11.63 21.01
C LEU A 555 -12.57 11.68 21.26
N ASN A 556 -13.12 10.71 21.99
CA ASN A 556 -14.54 10.69 22.35
C ASN A 556 -14.91 11.89 23.23
N ARG A 557 -14.05 12.28 24.18
CA ARG A 557 -14.25 13.48 25.01
C ARG A 557 -14.37 14.73 24.14
N ILE A 558 -13.36 15.01 23.32
CA ILE A 558 -13.34 16.25 22.51
C ILE A 558 -14.43 16.26 21.43
N GLN A 559 -14.83 15.09 20.92
CA GLN A 559 -15.95 14.97 19.99
C GLN A 559 -17.28 15.33 20.67
N ASN A 560 -17.51 14.85 21.90
CA ASN A 560 -18.69 15.21 22.70
C ASN A 560 -18.72 16.69 23.08
N GLU A 561 -17.55 17.32 23.22
CA GLU A 561 -17.40 18.77 23.42
C GLU A 561 -17.52 19.58 22.10
N GLY A 562 -17.80 18.91 20.97
CA GLY A 562 -18.03 19.56 19.68
C GLY A 562 -16.78 20.08 18.97
N ALA A 563 -15.58 19.56 19.31
CA ALA A 563 -14.31 20.06 18.75
C ALA A 563 -14.22 19.97 17.22
N PHE A 564 -14.88 18.98 16.60
CA PHE A 564 -14.94 18.80 15.14
C PHE A 564 -15.98 19.69 14.44
N ASN A 565 -16.84 20.38 15.19
CA ASN A 565 -17.95 21.18 14.66
C ASN A 565 -17.78 22.69 14.88
N ARG A 566 -16.60 23.14 15.32
CA ARG A 566 -16.35 24.56 15.58
C ARG A 566 -16.35 25.32 14.25
N SER A 567 -17.45 26.04 13.97
CA SER A 567 -17.47 27.06 12.92
C SER A 567 -16.60 28.22 13.38
N SER A 568 -15.81 28.75 12.44
CA SER A 568 -14.90 29.90 12.60
C SER A 568 -15.51 31.08 13.37
#